data_AF-T1FGF1-F1
#
_entry.id   AF-T1FGF1-F1
#
_cell.length_a   1.000
_cell.length_b   1.000
_cell.length_c   1.000
_cell.angle_alpha   90.00
_cell.angle_beta   90.00
_cell.angle_gamma   90.00
#
_symmetry.space_group_name_H-M   'P 1'
#
loop_
_entity.id
_entity.type
_entity.pdbx_description
1 polymer ?
#
loop_
_entity_poly.entity_id
_entity_poly.type
_entity_poly.pdbx_seq_one_letter_code
_entity_poly.pdbx_strand_id
1 'polypeptide(L)'
;MLWSTLNRLIPSTSYHFHVNSALPRETQLNLALDTLKFDLLDVRCTREINAYTGSSFSSKSSGMFVFYNYARISTILDKFRHHVLEFDCTDVPAPDQIDVSLFKVDMEWTLLFQYIVEYPSVLRRCLMTDDADDNRLMSVQTHKLCQFLCGLSACFSKYYSKTKILLVNEKHQWPVMHARISLITIIRNIYLHAFNLLDITPFNRL
;
A
#
# COMPACT_ATOMS: atom_id res chain seq x y z
N MET A 1 39.84 2.88 9.43
CA MET A 1 38.87 3.99 9.57
C MET A 1 37.85 4.04 8.42
N LEU A 2 37.38 2.90 7.87
CA LEU A 2 36.39 2.87 6.78
C LEU A 2 35.46 1.62 6.84
N TRP A 3 35.19 1.09 8.03
CA TRP A 3 34.28 -0.07 8.23
C TRP A 3 33.14 0.20 9.24
N SER A 4 32.97 1.44 9.71
CA SER A 4 31.97 1.80 10.72
C SER A 4 30.74 2.56 10.18
N THR A 5 30.67 2.84 8.88
CA THR A 5 29.60 3.65 8.27
C THR A 5 28.50 2.85 7.56
N LEU A 6 28.65 1.53 7.42
CA LEU A 6 27.70 0.67 6.70
C LEU A 6 26.65 -0.04 7.58
N ASN A 7 26.75 0.08 8.91
CA ASN A 7 25.80 -0.55 9.85
C ASN A 7 24.68 0.38 10.39
N ARG A 8 24.52 1.60 9.86
CA ARG A 8 23.46 2.55 10.32
C ARG A 8 22.17 2.54 9.50
N LEU A 9 22.02 1.65 8.52
CA LEU A 9 20.82 1.58 7.66
C LEU A 9 19.96 0.34 7.88
N ILE A 10 20.15 -0.38 8.98
CA ILE A 10 19.22 -1.42 9.41
C ILE A 10 18.69 -1.05 10.79
N PRO A 11 17.57 -0.31 10.89
CA PRO A 11 16.92 -0.16 12.17
C PRO A 11 16.03 -1.40 12.39
N SER A 12 16.49 -2.28 13.26
CA SER A 12 15.65 -3.20 14.03
C SER A 12 14.79 -2.36 14.98
N THR A 13 13.62 -1.90 14.55
CA THR A 13 12.82 -0.96 15.37
C THR A 13 11.33 -1.12 15.16
N SER A 14 10.61 -1.24 16.28
CA SER A 14 9.21 -0.84 16.41
C SER A 14 8.96 0.47 15.67
N TYR A 15 8.04 0.46 14.71
CA TYR A 15 7.72 1.63 13.91
C TYR A 15 7.01 2.68 14.79
N HIS A 16 7.77 3.64 15.32
CA HIS A 16 7.22 4.90 15.81
C HIS A 16 7.08 5.84 14.61
N PHE A 17 5.83 6.02 14.15
CA PHE A 17 5.52 6.98 13.09
C PHE A 17 5.54 8.40 13.68
N HIS A 18 6.60 9.16 13.40
CA HIS A 18 6.58 10.60 13.60
C HIS A 18 5.88 11.25 12.41
N VAL A 19 4.67 11.78 12.63
CA VAL A 19 4.02 12.69 11.67
C VAL A 19 4.96 13.88 11.47
N ASN A 20 5.39 14.12 10.24
CA ASN A 20 6.26 15.23 9.90
C ASN A 20 5.59 16.55 10.33
N SER A 21 6.25 17.32 11.19
CA SER A 21 5.76 18.64 11.66
C SER A 21 5.65 19.68 10.54
N ALA A 22 6.08 19.34 9.33
CA ALA A 22 6.02 20.17 8.12
C ALA A 22 4.69 20.08 7.33
N LEU A 23 3.79 19.14 7.66
CA LEU A 23 2.48 19.06 7.01
C LEU A 23 1.53 20.15 7.56
N PRO A 24 0.68 20.77 6.72
CA PRO A 24 -0.36 21.69 7.20
C PRO A 24 -1.23 21.03 8.28
N ARG A 25 -1.63 21.80 9.29
CA ARG A 25 -2.46 21.29 10.41
C ARG A 25 -3.74 20.60 9.91
N GLU A 26 -4.35 21.11 8.85
CA GLU A 26 -5.52 20.52 8.20
C GLU A 26 -5.22 19.12 7.65
N THR A 27 -4.09 18.95 6.95
CA THR A 27 -3.64 17.64 6.45
C THR A 27 -3.41 16.65 7.59
N GLN A 28 -2.80 17.09 8.70
CA GLN A 28 -2.58 16.25 9.87
C GLN A 28 -3.90 15.80 10.51
N LEU A 29 -4.89 16.70 10.59
CA LEU A 29 -6.21 16.39 11.13
C LEU A 29 -6.95 15.39 10.24
N ASN A 30 -6.98 15.62 8.92
CA ASN A 30 -7.62 14.71 7.97
C ASN A 30 -6.97 13.32 8.01
N LEU A 31 -5.64 13.25 8.11
CA LEU A 31 -4.92 12.00 8.25
C LEU A 31 -5.30 11.24 9.53
N ALA A 32 -5.43 11.95 10.65
CA ALA A 32 -5.83 11.36 11.92
C ALA A 32 -7.27 10.82 11.85
N LEU A 33 -8.20 11.60 11.27
CA LEU A 33 -9.60 11.21 11.09
C LEU A 33 -9.73 9.99 10.18
N ASP A 34 -9.04 9.97 9.03
CA ASP A 34 -9.05 8.85 8.10
C ASP A 34 -8.39 7.61 8.70
N THR A 35 -7.37 7.78 9.55
CA THR A 35 -6.71 6.66 10.24
C THR A 35 -7.68 6.04 11.25
N LEU A 36 -8.36 6.88 12.04
CA LEU A 36 -9.38 6.42 12.97
C LEU A 36 -10.53 5.73 12.23
N LYS A 37 -10.99 6.30 11.11
CA LYS A 37 -12.03 5.69 10.27
C LYS A 37 -11.61 4.32 9.77
N PHE A 38 -10.38 4.20 9.27
CA PHE A 38 -9.84 2.91 8.83
C PHE A 38 -9.79 1.89 9.98
N ASP A 39 -9.24 2.28 11.12
CA ASP A 39 -9.09 1.40 12.28
C ASP A 39 -10.46 0.96 12.84
N LEU A 40 -11.49 1.81 12.77
CA LEU A 40 -12.87 1.45 13.09
C LEU A 40 -13.46 0.46 12.07
N LEU A 41 -13.22 0.66 10.78
CA LEU A 41 -13.71 -0.20 9.69
C LEU A 41 -13.00 -1.56 9.63
N ASP A 42 -11.78 -1.66 10.19
CA ASP A 42 -11.02 -2.92 10.34
C ASP A 42 -11.57 -3.82 11.47
N VAL A 43 -12.39 -3.28 12.37
CA VAL A 43 -13.11 -4.08 13.37
C VAL A 43 -14.35 -4.69 12.73
N ARG A 44 -14.54 -6.01 12.91
CA ARG A 44 -15.79 -6.67 12.49
C ARG A 44 -16.97 -6.02 13.23
N CYS A 45 -17.98 -5.53 12.50
CA CYS A 45 -19.14 -4.82 13.06
C CYS A 45 -19.93 -5.57 14.14
N THR A 46 -19.68 -6.87 14.33
CA THR A 46 -20.31 -7.72 15.35
C THR A 46 -19.48 -7.88 16.63
N ARG A 47 -18.37 -7.16 16.77
CA ARG A 47 -17.50 -7.19 17.96
C ARG A 47 -17.58 -5.86 18.71
N GLU A 48 -17.57 -5.93 20.03
CA GLU A 48 -17.47 -4.74 20.88
C GLU A 48 -16.14 -4.01 20.61
N ILE A 49 -16.22 -2.69 20.43
CA ILE A 49 -15.05 -1.83 20.28
C ILE A 49 -14.58 -1.45 21.68
N ASN A 50 -13.52 -2.11 22.14
CA ASN A 50 -12.82 -1.70 23.35
C ASN A 50 -11.90 -0.53 23.03
N ALA A 51 -12.40 0.70 23.20
CA ALA A 51 -11.66 1.94 22.99
C ALA A 51 -10.63 2.19 24.12
N TYR A 52 -9.66 1.29 24.28
CA TYR A 52 -8.50 1.55 25.13
C TYR A 52 -7.52 2.44 24.37
N THR A 53 -7.44 3.70 24.79
CA THR A 53 -6.53 4.75 24.29
C THR A 53 -5.03 4.43 24.44
N GLY A 54 -4.68 3.24 24.94
CA GLY A 54 -3.31 2.78 25.14
C GLY A 54 -2.98 1.40 24.55
N SER A 55 -3.90 0.74 23.84
CA SER A 55 -3.57 -0.54 23.21
C SER A 55 -2.74 -0.30 21.95
N SER A 56 -1.53 -0.86 21.94
CA SER A 56 -0.60 -0.83 20.82
C SER A 56 -1.25 -1.51 19.61
N PHE A 57 -1.96 -0.74 18.78
CA PHE A 57 -2.24 -1.14 17.41
C PHE A 57 -0.89 -1.53 16.83
N SER A 58 -0.74 -2.80 16.45
CA SER A 58 0.50 -3.26 15.84
C SER A 58 0.78 -2.30 14.69
N SER A 59 1.97 -1.72 14.64
CA SER A 59 2.29 -0.68 13.68
C SER A 59 2.26 -1.14 12.22
N LYS A 60 1.93 -2.42 11.97
CA LYS A 60 1.71 -3.06 10.67
C LYS A 60 0.23 -3.27 10.32
N SER A 61 -0.71 -3.11 11.26
CA SER A 61 -2.16 -3.24 11.03
C SER A 61 -2.94 -1.95 11.23
N SER A 62 -2.26 -0.81 11.41
CA SER A 62 -2.91 0.50 11.53
C SER A 62 -3.14 1.12 10.15
N GLY A 63 -4.24 1.86 10.02
CA GLY A 63 -4.51 2.71 8.84
C GLY A 63 -3.34 3.63 8.48
N MET A 64 -2.57 4.11 9.47
CA MET A 64 -1.37 4.92 9.23
C MET A 64 -0.33 4.17 8.38
N PHE A 65 -0.13 2.88 8.63
CA PHE A 65 0.83 2.07 7.86
C PHE A 65 0.35 1.85 6.42
N VAL A 66 -0.96 1.68 6.25
CA VAL A 66 -1.61 1.56 4.95
C VAL A 66 -1.42 2.85 4.13
N PHE A 67 -1.73 4.00 4.72
CA PHE A 67 -1.59 5.30 4.06
C PHE A 67 -0.13 5.63 3.74
N TYR A 68 0.79 5.30 4.64
CA TYR A 68 2.21 5.49 4.40
C TYR A 68 2.72 4.66 3.20
N ASN A 69 2.29 3.40 3.05
CA ASN A 69 2.66 2.60 1.89
C ASN A 69 2.05 3.14 0.59
N TYR A 70 0.81 3.63 0.63
CA TYR A 70 0.21 4.32 -0.51
C TYR A 70 0.98 5.59 -0.92
N ALA A 71 1.33 6.44 0.06
CA ALA A 71 2.11 7.67 -0.16
C ALA A 71 3.50 7.35 -0.73
N ARG A 72 4.14 6.29 -0.22
CA ARG A 72 5.42 5.80 -0.74
C ARG A 72 5.32 5.37 -2.20
N ILE A 73 4.31 4.58 -2.57
CA ILE A 73 4.09 4.18 -3.97
C ILE A 73 3.88 5.41 -4.85
N SER A 74 3.02 6.33 -4.43
CA SER A 74 2.75 7.57 -5.16
C SER A 74 4.03 8.39 -5.38
N THR A 75 4.89 8.48 -4.35
CA THR A 75 6.19 9.16 -4.45
C THR A 75 7.14 8.48 -5.44
N ILE A 76 7.15 7.14 -5.50
CA ILE A 76 7.99 6.40 -6.46
C ILE A 76 7.52 6.69 -7.89
N LEU A 77 6.21 6.69 -8.13
CA LEU A 77 5.62 6.98 -9.43
C LEU A 77 5.84 8.43 -9.85
N ASP A 78 5.71 9.38 -8.93
CA ASP A 78 6.05 10.79 -9.17
C ASP A 78 7.52 10.93 -9.61
N LYS A 79 8.45 10.29 -8.88
CA LYS A 79 9.89 10.28 -9.23
C LYS A 79 10.14 9.66 -10.60
N PHE A 80 9.48 8.55 -10.91
CA PHE A 80 9.58 7.93 -12.22
C PHE A 80 9.13 8.89 -13.32
N ARG A 81 8.00 9.59 -13.14
CA ARG A 81 7.51 10.58 -14.11
C ARG A 81 8.52 11.71 -14.35
N HIS A 82 9.17 12.20 -13.30
CA HIS A 82 10.24 13.18 -13.44
C HIS A 82 11.45 12.61 -14.20
N HIS A 83 11.86 11.38 -13.91
CA HIS A 83 12.94 10.73 -14.66
C HIS A 83 12.63 10.48 -16.13
N VAL A 84 11.38 10.16 -16.48
CA VAL A 84 10.96 10.04 -17.89
C VAL A 84 11.18 11.36 -18.63
N LEU A 85 10.86 12.49 -17.99
CA LEU A 85 11.07 13.83 -18.55
C LEU A 85 12.56 14.21 -18.65
N GLU A 86 13.37 13.81 -17.68
CA GLU A 86 14.80 14.17 -17.62
C GLU A 86 15.69 13.32 -18.53
N PHE A 87 15.41 12.01 -18.64
CA PHE A 87 16.29 11.04 -19.30
C PHE A 87 15.80 10.58 -20.68
N ASP A 88 14.74 11.19 -21.19
CA ASP A 88 14.06 10.80 -22.44
C ASP A 88 13.83 9.27 -22.49
N CYS A 89 13.25 8.76 -21.40
CA CYS A 89 12.97 7.34 -21.26
C CYS A 89 11.80 7.00 -22.20
N THR A 90 12.13 6.63 -23.43
CA THR A 90 11.18 6.19 -24.45
C THR A 90 10.55 4.85 -24.05
N ASP A 91 9.33 4.59 -24.53
CA ASP A 91 8.61 3.30 -24.36
C ASP A 91 8.13 2.96 -22.94
N VAL A 92 7.62 3.96 -22.20
CA VAL A 92 6.84 3.68 -20.98
C VAL A 92 5.61 2.85 -21.35
N PRO A 93 5.48 1.60 -20.85
CA PRO A 93 4.34 0.76 -21.20
C PRO A 93 3.06 1.38 -20.68
N ALA A 94 1.96 1.14 -21.41
CA ALA A 94 0.64 1.54 -20.97
C ALA A 94 0.30 0.85 -19.62
N PRO A 95 -0.51 1.47 -18.74
CA PRO A 95 -0.76 0.98 -17.38
C PRO A 95 -1.36 -0.44 -17.31
N ASP A 96 -1.95 -0.89 -18.41
CA ASP A 96 -2.60 -2.18 -18.65
C ASP A 96 -1.66 -3.25 -19.22
N GLN A 97 -0.44 -2.88 -19.61
CA GLN A 97 0.56 -3.80 -20.15
C GLN A 97 1.68 -4.05 -19.14
N ILE A 98 1.55 -5.15 -18.40
CA ILE A 98 2.60 -5.64 -17.51
C ILE A 98 3.32 -6.83 -18.16
N ASP A 99 4.61 -6.66 -18.46
CA ASP A 99 5.45 -7.76 -18.90
C ASP A 99 5.99 -8.53 -17.69
N VAL A 100 5.22 -9.53 -17.26
CA VAL A 100 5.54 -10.38 -16.10
C VAL A 100 6.76 -11.28 -16.35
N SER A 101 7.17 -11.49 -17.61
CA SER A 101 8.36 -12.30 -17.93
C SER A 101 9.66 -11.66 -17.42
N LEU A 102 9.63 -10.35 -17.15
CA LEU A 102 10.75 -9.57 -16.65
C LEU A 102 10.89 -9.59 -15.12
N PHE A 103 9.94 -10.19 -14.40
CA PHE A 103 10.03 -10.35 -12.95
C PHE A 103 11.23 -11.22 -12.56
N LYS A 104 11.94 -10.78 -11.53
CA LYS A 104 13.19 -11.38 -11.04
C LYS A 104 13.09 -11.91 -9.61
N VAL A 105 12.09 -11.49 -8.83
CA VAL A 105 12.00 -11.88 -7.41
C VAL A 105 10.63 -12.43 -7.05
N ASP A 106 10.59 -13.42 -6.15
CA ASP A 106 9.34 -14.09 -5.71
C ASP A 106 8.28 -13.13 -5.17
N MET A 107 8.72 -11.99 -4.59
CA MET A 107 7.79 -10.99 -4.08
C MET A 107 7.01 -10.26 -5.17
N GLU A 108 7.54 -10.13 -6.39
CA GLU A 108 6.78 -9.56 -7.52
C GLU A 108 5.61 -10.48 -7.89
N TRP A 109 5.86 -11.78 -7.95
CA TRP A 109 4.84 -12.81 -8.15
C TRP A 109 3.83 -12.88 -7.01
N THR A 110 4.29 -12.71 -5.78
CA THR A 110 3.42 -12.65 -4.59
C THR A 110 2.47 -11.45 -4.70
N LEU A 111 2.97 -10.26 -5.02
CA LEU A 111 2.17 -9.06 -5.23
C LEU A 111 1.15 -9.24 -6.36
N LEU A 112 1.56 -9.87 -7.46
CA LEU A 112 0.69 -10.13 -8.59
C LEU A 112 -0.44 -11.10 -8.22
N PHE A 113 -0.12 -12.31 -7.77
CA PHE A 113 -1.13 -13.36 -7.59
C PHE A 113 -1.95 -13.20 -6.32
N GLN A 114 -1.34 -12.83 -5.20
CA GLN A 114 -2.05 -12.77 -3.92
C GLN A 114 -2.78 -11.46 -3.68
N TYR A 115 -2.45 -10.41 -4.43
CA TYR A 115 -3.06 -9.10 -4.22
C TYR A 115 -3.72 -8.55 -5.49
N ILE A 116 -3.02 -8.48 -6.63
CA ILE A 116 -3.63 -7.92 -7.84
C ILE A 116 -4.74 -8.83 -8.37
N VAL A 117 -4.43 -10.11 -8.60
CA VAL A 117 -5.39 -11.09 -9.15
C VAL A 117 -6.51 -11.42 -8.15
N GLU A 118 -6.19 -11.46 -6.86
CA GLU A 118 -7.16 -11.82 -5.80
C GLU A 118 -8.10 -10.67 -5.41
N TYR A 119 -7.80 -9.43 -5.80
CA TYR A 119 -8.58 -8.25 -5.38
C TYR A 119 -10.08 -8.34 -5.70
N PRO A 120 -10.53 -8.76 -6.91
CA PRO A 120 -11.97 -8.92 -7.19
C PRO A 120 -12.65 -9.96 -6.30
N SER A 121 -11.96 -11.04 -5.95
CA SER A 121 -12.45 -12.08 -5.04
C SER A 121 -12.60 -11.56 -3.61
N VAL A 122 -11.68 -10.69 -3.16
CA VAL A 122 -11.81 -9.99 -1.87
C VAL A 122 -13.04 -9.10 -1.85
N LEU A 123 -13.27 -8.31 -2.91
CA LEU A 123 -14.47 -7.47 -3.01
C LEU A 123 -15.76 -8.29 -2.97
N ARG A 124 -15.80 -9.44 -3.68
CA ARG A 124 -16.93 -10.36 -3.61
C ARG A 124 -17.16 -10.87 -2.19
N ARG A 125 -16.09 -11.27 -1.48
CA ARG A 125 -16.17 -11.72 -0.08
C ARG A 125 -16.61 -10.63 0.89
N CYS A 126 -16.42 -9.35 0.56
CA CYS A 126 -16.95 -8.23 1.35
C CYS A 126 -18.48 -8.12 1.23
N LEU A 127 -19.06 -8.60 0.13
CA LEU A 127 -20.50 -8.57 -0.12
C LEU A 127 -21.21 -9.85 0.35
N MET A 128 -20.51 -10.98 0.45
CA MET A 128 -21.13 -12.23 0.91
C MET A 128 -21.48 -12.15 2.40
N THR A 129 -22.67 -12.60 2.79
CA THR A 129 -23.05 -12.83 4.19
C THR A 129 -22.58 -14.22 4.60
N ASP A 130 -21.96 -14.35 5.77
CA ASP A 130 -21.49 -15.65 6.28
C ASP A 130 -22.65 -16.55 6.78
N ASP A 131 -23.88 -16.03 6.83
CA ASP A 131 -25.06 -16.71 7.37
C ASP A 131 -26.09 -17.03 6.28
N ALA A 132 -26.47 -18.30 6.17
CA ALA A 132 -27.55 -18.84 5.33
C ALA A 132 -28.95 -18.51 5.90
N ASP A 133 -29.11 -17.32 6.48
CA ASP A 133 -30.34 -16.88 7.11
C ASP A 133 -30.98 -15.83 6.19
N ASP A 134 -32.04 -16.24 5.48
CA ASP A 134 -32.68 -15.63 4.32
C ASP A 134 -33.29 -14.23 4.59
N ASN A 135 -33.04 -13.65 5.77
CA ASN A 135 -33.71 -12.45 6.26
C ASN A 135 -32.79 -11.38 6.89
N ARG A 136 -31.46 -11.55 6.84
CA ARG A 136 -30.54 -10.47 7.26
C ARG A 136 -30.20 -9.58 6.06
N LEU A 137 -30.40 -8.27 6.24
CA LEU A 137 -29.91 -7.23 5.32
C LEU A 137 -28.44 -7.51 5.00
N MET A 138 -28.12 -7.52 3.69
CA MET A 138 -26.75 -7.60 3.15
C MET A 138 -25.76 -6.82 4.03
N SER A 139 -24.91 -7.52 4.79
CA SER A 139 -23.91 -6.89 5.65
C SER A 139 -22.61 -6.77 4.88
N VAL A 140 -22.18 -5.53 4.60
CA VAL A 140 -20.89 -5.26 3.96
C VAL A 140 -19.77 -5.47 4.98
N GLN A 141 -18.93 -6.46 4.72
CA GLN A 141 -17.83 -6.86 5.59
C GLN A 141 -16.56 -6.03 5.32
N THR A 142 -16.60 -4.72 5.63
CA THR A 142 -15.49 -3.77 5.36
C THR A 142 -14.14 -4.21 5.94
N HIS A 143 -14.15 -4.86 7.10
CA HIS A 143 -12.94 -5.38 7.75
C HIS A 143 -12.14 -6.34 6.86
N LYS A 144 -12.79 -7.11 5.98
CA LYS A 144 -12.08 -8.00 5.03
C LYS A 144 -11.24 -7.19 4.04
N LEU A 145 -11.74 -6.03 3.60
CA LEU A 145 -11.02 -5.11 2.72
C LEU A 145 -9.87 -4.40 3.47
N CYS A 146 -10.11 -3.96 4.73
CA CYS A 146 -9.06 -3.37 5.56
C CYS A 146 -7.91 -4.35 5.81
N GLN A 147 -8.21 -5.59 6.18
CA GLN A 147 -7.21 -6.65 6.38
C GLN A 147 -6.41 -6.95 5.11
N PHE A 148 -7.09 -6.95 3.96
CA PHE A 148 -6.42 -7.07 2.66
C PHE A 148 -5.42 -5.94 2.42
N LEU A 149 -5.80 -4.68 2.69
CA LEU A 149 -4.91 -3.52 2.53
C LEU A 149 -3.73 -3.55 3.52
N CYS A 150 -3.94 -4.01 4.75
CA CYS A 150 -2.87 -4.24 5.73
C CYS A 150 -1.87 -5.30 5.22
N GLY A 151 -2.37 -6.42 4.69
CA GLY A 151 -1.55 -7.46 4.07
C GLY A 151 -0.74 -6.96 2.88
N LEU A 152 -1.40 -6.23 1.97
CA LEU A 152 -0.77 -5.61 0.80
C LEU A 152 0.34 -4.64 1.21
N SER A 153 0.07 -3.81 2.23
CA SER A 153 1.03 -2.86 2.79
C SER A 153 2.25 -3.57 3.37
N ALA A 154 2.04 -4.66 4.11
CA ALA A 154 3.11 -5.45 4.69
C ALA A 154 3.97 -6.13 3.61
N CYS A 155 3.32 -6.72 2.60
CA CYS A 155 3.98 -7.35 1.46
C CYS A 155 4.80 -6.33 0.66
N PHE A 156 4.20 -5.20 0.31
CA PHE A 156 4.87 -4.13 -0.43
C PHE A 156 6.04 -3.52 0.35
N SER A 157 5.88 -3.26 1.65
CA SER A 157 6.98 -2.78 2.49
C SER A 157 8.18 -3.73 2.49
N LYS A 158 7.94 -5.05 2.50
CA LYS A 158 9.00 -6.08 2.42
C LYS A 158 9.63 -6.13 1.02
N TYR A 159 8.83 -5.96 -0.03
CA TYR A 159 9.31 -5.89 -1.40
C TYR A 159 10.22 -4.68 -1.62
N TYR A 160 9.77 -3.50 -1.20
CA TYR A 160 10.49 -2.23 -1.33
C TYR A 160 11.83 -2.23 -0.59
N SER A 161 11.90 -2.84 0.61
CA SER A 161 13.16 -2.87 1.38
C SER A 161 14.24 -3.73 0.74
N LYS A 162 13.88 -4.68 -0.14
CA LYS A 162 14.83 -5.60 -0.79
C LYS A 162 15.05 -5.32 -2.28
N THR A 163 14.16 -4.56 -2.92
CA THR A 163 14.15 -4.41 -4.37
C THR A 163 14.24 -2.95 -4.76
N LYS A 164 15.29 -2.60 -5.51
CA LYS A 164 15.41 -1.28 -6.11
C LYS A 164 14.48 -1.19 -7.33
N ILE A 165 13.42 -0.40 -7.19
CA ILE A 165 12.41 -0.22 -8.24
C ILE A 165 12.90 0.74 -9.33
N LEU A 166 13.43 1.90 -8.94
CA LEU A 166 13.96 2.90 -9.88
C LEU A 166 15.42 2.57 -10.24
N LEU A 167 15.63 2.06 -11.45
CA LEU A 167 16.92 1.65 -12.00
C LEU A 167 17.31 2.53 -13.20
N VAL A 168 17.26 3.86 -12.99
CA VAL A 168 17.33 4.85 -14.08
C VAL A 168 18.71 4.91 -14.77
N ASN A 169 19.78 4.63 -14.01
CA ASN A 169 21.16 4.83 -14.48
C ASN A 169 21.63 3.81 -15.52
N GLU A 170 20.95 2.68 -15.68
CA GLU A 170 21.38 1.57 -16.52
C GLU A 170 20.30 1.24 -17.55
N LYS A 171 20.45 1.72 -18.80
CA LYS A 171 19.43 1.58 -19.87
C LYS A 171 18.96 0.14 -20.10
N HIS A 172 19.86 -0.83 -19.96
CA HIS A 172 19.54 -2.25 -20.10
C HIS A 172 18.57 -2.77 -19.01
N GLN A 173 18.40 -2.03 -17.91
CA GLN A 173 17.49 -2.36 -16.81
C GLN A 173 16.13 -1.67 -16.94
N TRP A 174 15.95 -0.78 -17.92
CA TRP A 174 14.69 -0.09 -18.15
C TRP A 174 13.51 -1.04 -18.36
N PRO A 175 13.62 -2.15 -19.11
CA PRO A 175 12.51 -3.09 -19.25
C PRO A 175 12.01 -3.64 -17.88
N VAL A 176 12.95 -4.04 -17.02
CA VAL A 176 12.61 -4.55 -15.66
C VAL A 176 12.04 -3.42 -14.80
N MET A 177 12.60 -2.22 -14.88
CA MET A 177 12.06 -1.05 -14.19
C MET A 177 10.62 -0.77 -14.64
N HIS A 178 10.35 -0.76 -15.94
CA HIS A 178 9.01 -0.56 -16.49
C HIS A 178 8.01 -1.61 -16.02
N ALA A 179 8.38 -2.91 -16.04
CA ALA A 179 7.53 -3.97 -15.50
C ALA A 179 7.18 -3.75 -14.01
N ARG A 180 8.16 -3.30 -13.21
CA ARG A 180 7.95 -2.94 -11.79
C ARG A 180 7.08 -1.70 -11.62
N ILE A 181 7.23 -0.69 -12.48
CA ILE A 181 6.40 0.51 -12.48
C ILE A 181 4.95 0.15 -12.80
N SER A 182 4.69 -0.69 -13.81
CA SER A 182 3.34 -1.18 -14.11
C SER A 182 2.75 -1.93 -12.92
N LEU A 183 3.53 -2.83 -12.28
CA LEU A 183 3.12 -3.56 -11.08
C LEU A 183 2.63 -2.61 -9.97
N ILE A 184 3.44 -1.61 -9.60
CA ILE A 184 3.09 -0.70 -8.51
C ILE A 184 2.02 0.32 -8.89
N THR A 185 1.85 0.62 -10.19
CA THR A 185 0.76 1.45 -10.70
C THR A 185 -0.58 0.75 -10.48
N ILE A 186 -0.67 -0.55 -10.80
CA ILE A 186 -1.87 -1.35 -10.55
C ILE A 186 -2.17 -1.41 -9.05
N ILE A 187 -1.14 -1.63 -8.21
CA ILE A 187 -1.29 -1.62 -6.75
C ILE A 187 -1.81 -0.26 -6.25
N ARG A 188 -1.30 0.87 -6.78
CA ARG A 188 -1.80 2.20 -6.44
C ARG A 188 -3.29 2.35 -6.79
N ASN A 189 -3.71 1.84 -7.94
CA ASN A 189 -5.10 1.88 -8.36
C ASN A 189 -6.01 1.01 -7.46
N ILE A 190 -5.51 -0.13 -6.98
CA ILE A 190 -6.20 -0.95 -5.96
C ILE A 190 -6.39 -0.16 -4.66
N TYR A 191 -5.37 0.54 -4.17
CA TYR A 191 -5.51 1.42 -3.00
C TYR A 191 -6.56 2.51 -3.24
N LEU A 192 -6.48 3.22 -4.38
CA LEU A 192 -7.45 4.28 -4.71
C LEU A 192 -8.88 3.76 -4.76
N HIS A 193 -9.10 2.63 -5.42
CA HIS A 193 -10.41 2.01 -5.49
C HIS A 193 -10.91 1.59 -4.12
N ALA A 194 -10.06 0.95 -3.30
CA ALA A 194 -10.42 0.54 -1.95
C ALA A 194 -10.70 1.72 -1.02
N PHE A 195 -9.91 2.80 -1.09
CA PHE A 195 -10.15 4.01 -0.32
C PHE A 195 -11.45 4.69 -0.71
N ASN A 196 -11.79 4.75 -2.01
CA ASN A 196 -13.08 5.25 -2.46
C ASN A 196 -14.25 4.41 -1.90
N LEU A 197 -14.12 3.08 -1.85
CA LEU A 197 -15.13 2.20 -1.25
C LEU A 197 -15.28 2.39 0.27
N LEU A 198 -14.21 2.77 0.96
CA LEU A 198 -14.20 3.06 2.40
C LEU A 198 -14.49 4.55 2.70
N ASP A 199 -14.69 5.37 1.66
CA ASP A 199 -14.86 6.83 1.74
C ASP A 199 -13.69 7.50 2.50
N ILE A 200 -12.47 7.07 2.20
CA ILE A 200 -11.21 7.60 2.76
C ILE A 200 -10.51 8.45 1.71
N THR A 201 -9.97 9.60 2.11
CA THR A 201 -9.22 10.46 1.19
C THR A 201 -7.74 10.03 1.12
N PRO A 202 -7.21 9.67 -0.06
CA PRO A 202 -5.82 9.23 -0.19
C PRO A 202 -4.80 10.37 0.01
N PHE A 203 -3.81 10.15 0.86
CA PHE A 203 -2.67 11.06 1.03
C PHE A 203 -1.51 10.67 0.12
N ASN A 204 -1.26 11.45 -0.94
CA ASN A 204 -0.22 11.12 -1.93
C ASN A 204 1.22 11.27 -1.38
N ARG A 205 1.41 11.98 -0.26
CA ARG A 205 2.71 12.23 0.39
C ARG A 205 2.54 12.28 1.91
N LEU A 206 3.41 11.58 2.63
CA LEU A 206 3.47 11.48 4.10
C LEU A 206 4.93 11.47 4.57
#